data_AF-A0A3A4F570-F1
#
_entry.id   AF-A0A3A4F570-F1
#
_cell.length_a   1.000
_cell.length_b   1.000
_cell.length_c   1.000
_cell.angle_alpha   90.00
_cell.angle_beta   90.00
_cell.angle_gamma   90.00
#
_symmetry.space_group_name_H-M   'P 1'
#
loop_
_entity.id
_entity.type
_entity.pdbx_description
1 polymer ?
#
loop_
_entity_poly.entity_id
_entity_poly.type
_entity_poly.pdbx_seq_one_letter_code
_entity_poly.pdbx_strand_id
1 'polypeptide(L)' 'MFGSDVCAHFKLISIKPRLTQILGRLTFTEDSENQKYLVRGNSSFHRSLTLPPEAKTHLLRADFRNGTLRITMPLS' A
#
# COMPACT_ATOMS: atom_id res chain seq x y z
N MET A 1 3.57 24.12 -14.24
CA MET A 1 3.24 23.26 -13.09
C MET A 1 3.45 21.83 -13.55
N PHE A 2 4.44 21.13 -13.03
CA PHE A 2 4.61 19.69 -13.28
C PHE A 2 3.82 18.97 -12.18
N GLY A 3 2.64 18.47 -12.51
CA GLY A 3 1.87 17.59 -11.64
C GLY A 3 2.19 16.16 -12.02
N SER A 4 3.17 15.54 -11.36
CA SER A 4 3.36 14.09 -11.47
C SER A 4 2.30 13.43 -10.60
N ASP A 5 1.33 12.74 -11.21
CA ASP A 5 0.32 12.01 -10.47
C ASP A 5 0.88 10.66 -10.00
N VAL A 6 1.01 10.51 -8.69
CA VAL A 6 1.43 9.25 -8.06
C VAL A 6 0.18 8.46 -7.67
N CYS A 7 -0.06 7.37 -8.39
CA CYS A 7 -1.15 6.45 -8.04
C CYS A 7 -0.60 5.25 -7.25
N ALA A 8 -1.13 5.06 -6.05
CA ALA A 8 -0.74 3.96 -5.18
C ALA A 8 -1.89 2.97 -5.04
N HIS A 9 -1.70 1.77 -5.60
CA HIS A 9 -2.67 0.68 -5.50
C HIS A 9 -2.20 -0.30 -4.42
N PHE A 10 -3.06 -0.52 -3.42
CA PHE A 10 -2.79 -1.50 -2.36
C PHE A 10 -3.83 -2.60 -2.41
N LYS A 11 -3.38 -3.84 -2.27
CA LYS A 11 -4.24 -5.01 -2.10
C LYS A 11 -3.84 -5.72 -0.82
N LEU A 12 -4.78 -5.81 0.10
CA LEU A 12 -4.67 -6.71 1.24
C LEU A 12 -4.97 -8.12 0.74
N ILE A 13 -4.01 -9.03 0.83
CA ILE A 13 -4.15 -10.39 0.32
C ILE A 13 -4.01 -11.33 1.50
N SER A 14 -5.06 -12.14 1.71
CA SER A 14 -5.12 -13.22 2.68
C SER A 14 -5.08 -12.79 4.16
N ILE A 15 -6.14 -13.15 4.84
CA ILE A 15 -6.24 -13.18 6.29
C ILE A 15 -6.43 -14.65 6.66
N LYS A 16 -5.36 -15.45 6.60
CA LYS A 16 -5.35 -16.65 7.46
C LYS A 16 -5.45 -16.15 8.90
N PRO A 17 -5.96 -16.94 9.88
CA PRO A 17 -6.28 -16.45 11.22
C PRO A 17 -5.18 -15.66 11.94
N ARG A 18 -3.92 -15.71 11.46
CA ARG A 18 -2.75 -15.06 12.05
C ARG A 18 -1.78 -14.41 11.06
N LEU A 19 -2.05 -14.44 9.75
CA LEU A 19 -1.13 -13.88 8.75
C LEU A 19 -1.87 -12.89 7.88
N THR A 20 -1.42 -11.63 7.92
CA THR A 20 -1.86 -10.59 6.99
C THR A 20 -0.76 -10.29 5.99
N GLN A 21 -1.08 -10.32 4.71
CA GLN A 21 -0.15 -9.93 3.64
C GLN A 21 -0.62 -8.62 3.01
N ILE A 22 0.32 -7.70 2.87
CA ILE A 22 0.11 -6.40 2.24
C ILE A 22 0.90 -6.42 0.94
N LEU A 23 0.19 -6.32 -0.18
CA LEU A 23 0.77 -6.11 -1.50
C LEU A 23 0.52 -4.66 -1.90
N GLY A 24 1.56 -3.93 -2.26
CA GLY A 24 1.44 -2.58 -2.81
C GLY A 24 2.09 -2.49 -4.18
N ARG A 25 1.46 -1.73 -5.06
CA ARG A 25 1.99 -1.32 -6.36
C ARG A 25 1.91 0.19 -6.45
N LEU A 26 3.07 0.81 -6.62
CA LEU A 26 3.22 2.23 -6.88
C LEU A 26 3.40 2.41 -8.39
N THR A 27 2.48 3.13 -9.00
CA THR A 27 2.52 3.49 -10.41
C THR A 27 2.61 5.01 -10.52
N PHE A 28 3.61 5.48 -11.24
CA PHE A 28 3.79 6.89 -11.52
C PHE A 28 3.30 7.15 -12.94
N THR A 29 2.35 8.07 -13.09
CA THR A 29 1.90 8.57 -14.39
C THR A 29 2.51 9.96 -14.57
N GLU A 30 3.44 10.07 -15.52
CA GLU A 30 4.01 11.35 -15.92
C GLU A 30 3.69 11.58 -17.40
N ASP A 31 3.19 12.79 -17.70
CA ASP A 31 2.99 13.26 -19.06
C ASP A 31 4.35 13.62 -19.70
N SER A 32 4.67 12.84 -20.73
CA SER A 32 5.47 13.09 -21.94
C SER A 32 6.78 13.91 -21.96
N GLU A 33 7.72 13.32 -22.73
CA GLU A 33 8.65 13.93 -23.71
C GLU A 33 9.96 14.62 -23.30
N ASN A 34 10.26 14.92 -22.02
CA ASN A 34 11.53 15.65 -21.73
C ASN A 34 12.23 15.32 -20.40
N GLN A 35 12.34 14.03 -20.04
CA GLN A 35 13.01 13.67 -18.78
C GLN A 35 14.53 13.52 -18.91
N LYS A 36 15.24 14.45 -18.23
CA LYS A 36 16.69 14.41 -18.02
C LYS A 36 17.12 13.45 -16.90
N TYR A 37 16.17 12.98 -16.09
CA TYR A 37 16.40 12.10 -14.94
C TYR A 37 15.40 10.95 -14.91
N LEU A 38 15.90 9.77 -14.57
CA LEU A 38 15.10 8.55 -14.51
C LEU A 38 14.37 8.51 -13.16
N VAL A 39 13.08 8.82 -13.16
CA VAL A 39 12.21 8.59 -11.99
C VAL A 39 11.92 7.09 -11.91
N ARG A 40 12.04 6.47 -10.73
CA ARG A 40 11.66 5.05 -10.52
C ARG A 40 10.13 4.92 -10.63
N GLY A 41 9.65 4.89 -11.87
CA GLY A 41 8.25 5.05 -12.22
C GLY A 41 7.34 3.86 -11.90
N ASN A 42 7.87 2.74 -11.43
CA ASN A 42 7.08 1.61 -10.97
C ASN A 42 7.83 0.84 -9.89
N SER A 43 7.19 0.63 -8.74
CA SER A 43 7.70 -0.27 -7.71
C SER A 43 6.58 -1.11 -7.10
N SER A 44 6.92 -2.31 -6.65
CA SER A 44 6.00 -3.15 -5.90
C SER A 44 6.67 -3.57 -4.61
N PHE A 45 5.85 -3.80 -3.59
CA PHE A 45 6.32 -4.34 -2.33
C PHE A 45 5.37 -5.39 -1.80
N HIS A 46 5.93 -6.36 -1.11
CA HIS A 46 5.20 -7.38 -0.36
C HIS A 46 5.68 -7.35 1.09
N ARG A 47 4.73 -7.31 2.02
CA ARG A 47 4.99 -7.37 3.47
C ARG A 47 4.06 -8.39 4.10
N SER A 48 4.61 -9.17 5.02
CA SER A 48 3.87 -10.14 5.82
C SER A 48 3.98 -9.77 7.29
N LEU A 49 2.85 -9.80 8.00
CA LEU A 49 2.77 -9.47 9.41
C LEU A 49 2.01 -10.58 10.13
N THR A 50 2.59 -11.07 11.23
CA THR A 50 1.89 -11.98 12.14
C THR A 50 1.02 -11.17 13.06
N LEU A 51 -0.27 -11.49 13.09
CA LEU A 51 -1.23 -10.79 13.94
C LEU A 51 -1.33 -11.43 15.33
N PRO A 52 -1.61 -10.64 16.37
CA PRO A 52 -1.95 -11.19 17.67
C PRO A 52 -3.23 -12.05 17.60
N PRO A 53 -3.38 -13.08 18.45
CA PRO A 53 -4.55 -13.98 18.44
C PRO A 53 -5.91 -13.27 18.61
N GLU A 54 -5.95 -12.19 19.39
CA GLU A 54 -7.11 -11.36 19.70
C GLU A 54 -7.52 -10.41 18.55
N ALA A 55 -6.78 -10.38 17.44
CA ALA A 55 -7.04 -9.53 16.29
C ALA A 55 -8.39 -9.83 15.61
N LYS A 56 -9.30 -8.83 15.59
CA LYS A 56 -10.57 -8.92 14.85
C LYS A 56 -10.37 -8.50 13.41
N THR A 57 -9.82 -9.41 12.61
CA THR A 57 -9.46 -9.19 11.21
C THR A 57 -10.64 -8.79 10.30
N HIS A 58 -11.85 -9.22 10.64
CA HIS A 58 -13.09 -8.83 9.96
C HIS A 58 -13.48 -7.35 10.18
N LEU A 59 -12.88 -6.66 11.15
CA LEU A 59 -13.10 -5.24 11.43
C LEU A 59 -11.93 -4.36 10.97
N LEU A 60 -11.05 -4.90 10.14
CA LEU A 60 -9.89 -4.18 9.62
C LEU A 60 -10.33 -2.96 8.81
N ARG A 61 -9.64 -1.84 9.05
CA ARG A 61 -9.77 -0.58 8.30
C ARG A 61 -8.41 -0.19 7.74
N ALA A 62 -8.41 0.45 6.58
CA ALA A 62 -7.21 0.99 5.98
C ALA A 62 -7.49 2.40 5.42
N ASP A 63 -6.51 3.29 5.56
CA ASP A 63 -6.51 4.60 4.93
C ASP A 63 -5.11 4.96 4.44
N PHE A 64 -5.03 5.71 3.34
CA PHE A 64 -3.78 6.17 2.76
C PHE A 64 -3.77 7.70 2.76
N ARG A 65 -2.80 8.29 3.47
CA ARG A 65 -2.65 9.75 3.57
C ARG A 65 -1.18 10.11 3.55
N ASN A 66 -0.82 11.13 2.76
CA ASN A 66 0.53 11.70 2.70
C ASN A 66 1.63 10.64 2.53
N GLY A 67 1.45 9.68 1.61
CA GLY A 67 2.43 8.61 1.37
C GLY A 67 2.43 7.47 2.39
N THR A 68 1.57 7.51 3.41
CA THR A 68 1.52 6.53 4.48
C THR A 68 0.25 5.69 4.39
N LEU A 69 0.42 4.36 4.29
CA LEU A 69 -0.66 3.39 4.44
C LEU A 69 -0.83 3.08 5.93
N ARG A 70 -1.96 3.48 6.50
CA ARG A 70 -2.35 3.15 7.87
C ARG A 70 -3.37 2.01 7.84
N ILE A 71 -3.08 0.96 8.61
CA ILE A 71 -3.98 -0.18 8.81
C ILE A 71 -4.35 -0.22 10.30
N THR A 72 -5.64 -0.28 10.60
CA THR A 72 -6.16 -0.28 11.97
C THR A 72 -7.09 -1.47 12.16
N MET A 73 -6.94 -2.15 13.29
CA MET A 73 -7.72 -3.34 13.62
C MET A 73 -7.94 -3.39 15.13
N PRO A 74 -9.18 -3.62 15.58
CA PRO A 74 -9.46 -3.76 17.01
C PRO A 74 -9.01 -5.13 17.53
N LEU A 75 -8.65 -5.15 18.81
CA LEU A 75 -8.41 -6.36 19.58
C LEU A 75 -9.70 -6.80 20.29
N SER A 76 -9.78 -8.07 20.71
CA SER A 76 -10.90 -8.61 21.47
C SER A 76 -10.91 -8.16 22.91
#